data_AF-A0A0F0H1T5-F1
#
_entry.id   AF-A0A0F0H1T5-F1
#
_cell.length_a   1.000
_cell.length_b   1.000
_cell.length_c   1.000
_cell.angle_alpha   90.00
_cell.angle_beta   90.00
_cell.angle_gamma   90.00
#
_symmetry.space_group_name_H-M   'P 1'
#
loop_
_entity.id
_entity.type
_entity.pdbx_description
1 polymer ?
#
loop_
_entity_poly.entity_id
_entity_poly.type
_entity_poly.pdbx_seq_one_letter_code
_entity_poly.pdbx_strand_id
1 'polypeptide(L)'
;VEVQGKKLTAGEYIGELLTWLAKKAPAAGLVLVLATQRPDSKTIPSKLRAVLGSRFALRVIDWRDSNIVLGEQMNTRGYDSSRLLPSHKGVGILRPDGETEAGADVLALTVRTFYMPNEDWRELCERGRGLREAEGTLSGHAAGQEAQPMLDHAAVAKAIGSGAPMAAEAVRAAEVELPKPLASVVDYLEECDDGRDFVPTSELVEALGLEMTTFGRDMVELGCRSTRDRVPTADGVKQVRGYAVADLLAAAERLRDAAVLEGEVIDGER
;
A
#
# COMPACT_ATOMS: atom_id res chain seq x y z
N VAL A 1 -4.17 18.09 -11.82
CA VAL A 1 -2.76 18.50 -11.95
C VAL A 1 -2.14 17.64 -13.03
N GLU A 2 -1.49 18.25 -14.03
CA GLU A 2 -0.82 17.50 -15.08
C GLU A 2 0.66 17.33 -14.71
N VAL A 3 1.11 16.08 -14.63
CA VAL A 3 2.46 15.72 -14.20
C VAL A 3 2.98 14.70 -15.19
N GLN A 4 4.04 15.03 -15.92
CA GLN A 4 4.64 14.15 -16.95
C GLN A 4 3.62 13.59 -17.97
N GLY A 5 2.63 14.40 -18.38
CA GLY A 5 1.60 13.99 -19.34
C GLY A 5 0.48 13.11 -18.77
N LYS A 6 0.47 12.84 -17.46
CA LYS A 6 -0.64 12.20 -16.75
C LYS A 6 -1.46 13.24 -16.00
N LYS A 7 -2.80 13.14 -16.10
CA LYS A 7 -3.73 14.00 -15.37
C LYS A 7 -4.09 13.32 -14.04
N LEU A 8 -3.61 13.88 -12.93
CA LEU A 8 -3.92 13.44 -11.57
C LEU A 8 -4.95 14.37 -10.93
N THR A 9 -5.78 13.84 -10.03
CA THR A 9 -6.54 14.71 -9.12
C THR A 9 -5.59 15.45 -8.18
N ALA A 10 -6.02 16.59 -7.63
CA ALA A 10 -5.20 17.33 -6.68
C ALA A 10 -4.91 16.50 -5.41
N GLY A 11 -5.88 15.69 -4.95
CA GLY A 11 -5.73 14.83 -3.79
C GLY A 11 -4.68 13.73 -3.99
N GLU A 12 -4.72 13.05 -5.15
CA GLU A 12 -3.71 12.03 -5.49
C GLU A 12 -2.31 12.64 -5.56
N TYR A 13 -2.17 13.78 -6.24
CA TYR A 13 -0.89 14.46 -6.35
C TYR A 13 -0.33 14.87 -4.99
N ILE A 14 -1.16 15.42 -4.10
CA ILE A 14 -0.75 15.75 -2.72
C ILE A 14 -0.36 14.48 -1.96
N GLY A 15 -1.11 13.39 -2.12
CA GLY A 15 -0.80 12.11 -1.48
C GLY A 15 0.58 11.55 -1.89
N GLU A 16 0.92 11.64 -3.17
CA GLU A 16 2.24 11.25 -3.68
C GLU A 16 3.36 12.12 -3.09
N LEU A 17 3.16 13.44 -3.04
CA LEU A 17 4.11 14.37 -2.44
C LEU A 17 4.33 14.10 -0.95
N LEU A 18 3.25 13.90 -0.19
CA LEU A 18 3.32 13.58 1.23
C LEU A 18 4.02 12.24 1.47
N THR A 19 3.78 11.25 0.62
CA THR A 19 4.44 9.94 0.70
C THR A 19 5.94 10.07 0.43
N TRP A 20 6.33 10.82 -0.61
CA TRP A 20 7.74 11.10 -0.89
C TRP A 20 8.40 11.87 0.26
N LEU A 21 7.71 12.88 0.80
CA LEU A 21 8.20 13.67 1.92
C LEU A 21 8.42 12.78 3.15
N ALA A 22 7.45 11.95 3.53
CA ALA A 22 7.61 11.01 4.64
C ALA A 22 8.82 10.08 4.47
N LYS A 23 9.13 9.63 3.24
CA LYS A 23 10.27 8.75 2.95
C LYS A 23 11.63 9.48 3.01
N LYS A 24 11.71 10.77 2.64
CA LYS A 24 13.00 11.47 2.37
C LYS A 24 13.29 12.64 3.28
N ALA A 25 12.26 13.33 3.76
CA ALA A 25 12.36 14.52 4.61
C ALA A 25 13.16 14.34 5.91
N PRO A 26 13.12 13.17 6.60
CA PRO A 26 13.85 13.02 7.86
C PRO A 26 15.36 13.26 7.73
N ALA A 27 15.98 12.83 6.62
CA ALA A 27 17.40 13.05 6.36
C ALA A 27 17.77 14.53 6.15
N ALA A 28 16.79 15.36 5.79
CA ALA A 28 16.92 16.81 5.67
C ALA A 28 16.51 17.56 6.95
N GLY A 29 16.21 16.85 8.04
CA GLY A 29 15.73 17.45 9.29
C GLY A 29 14.28 17.95 9.24
N LEU A 30 13.50 17.49 8.27
CA LEU A 30 12.09 17.87 8.10
C LEU A 30 11.18 16.76 8.66
N VAL A 31 10.25 17.13 9.54
CA VAL A 31 9.30 16.22 10.19
C VAL A 31 7.90 16.46 9.65
N LEU A 32 7.25 15.40 9.17
CA LEU A 32 5.87 15.44 8.72
C LEU A 32 4.92 15.05 9.85
N VAL A 33 3.98 15.95 10.18
CA VAL A 33 2.90 15.69 11.12
C VAL A 33 1.57 15.81 10.38
N LEU A 34 0.80 14.72 10.36
CA LEU A 34 -0.51 14.65 9.72
C LEU A 34 -1.59 14.42 10.76
N ALA A 35 -2.66 15.21 10.71
CA ALA A 35 -3.81 15.09 11.60
C ALA A 35 -5.10 15.10 10.77
N THR A 36 -6.06 14.24 11.13
CA THR A 36 -7.39 14.19 10.50
C THR A 36 -8.47 13.92 11.55
N GLN A 37 -9.66 14.46 11.32
CA GLN A 37 -10.88 14.09 12.06
C GLN A 37 -11.65 12.93 11.38
N ARG A 38 -11.28 12.57 10.15
CA ARG A 38 -11.92 11.51 9.35
C ARG A 38 -10.85 10.53 8.89
N PRO A 39 -10.56 9.49 9.68
CA PRO A 39 -9.63 8.45 9.30
C PRO A 39 -10.32 7.48 8.33
N ASP A 40 -10.23 7.76 7.03
CA ASP A 40 -10.70 6.86 5.98
C ASP A 40 -9.58 6.59 4.95
N SER A 41 -9.73 5.54 4.14
CA SER A 41 -8.71 5.14 3.15
C SER A 41 -8.49 6.14 2.02
N LYS A 42 -9.42 7.09 1.79
CA LYS A 42 -9.24 8.16 0.82
C LYS A 42 -8.45 9.32 1.43
N THR A 43 -8.69 9.62 2.71
CA THR A 43 -8.03 10.67 3.47
C THR A 43 -6.60 10.29 3.84
N ILE A 44 -6.36 9.03 4.22
CA ILE A 44 -5.01 8.50 4.48
C ILE A 44 -4.77 7.24 3.62
N PRO A 45 -4.31 7.41 2.36
CA PRO A 45 -4.06 6.30 1.45
C PRO A 45 -3.09 5.27 2.02
N SER A 46 -3.24 4.00 1.61
CA SER A 46 -2.39 2.89 2.05
C SER A 46 -0.89 3.16 1.85
N LYS A 47 -0.51 3.72 0.70
CA LYS A 47 0.88 4.12 0.38
C LYS A 47 1.45 5.10 1.40
N LEU A 48 0.65 6.11 1.79
CA LEU A 48 1.04 7.09 2.80
C LEU A 48 1.10 6.43 4.20
N ARG A 49 0.09 5.62 4.56
CA ARG A 49 0.08 4.91 5.85
C ARG A 49 1.29 4.01 6.03
N ALA A 50 1.78 3.37 4.98
CA ALA A 50 2.91 2.44 5.04
C ALA A 50 4.23 3.12 5.46
N VAL A 51 4.37 4.43 5.22
CA VAL A 51 5.62 5.18 5.47
C VAL A 51 5.58 6.06 6.71
N LEU A 52 4.42 6.16 7.36
CA LEU A 52 4.30 6.86 8.65
C LEU A 52 4.75 5.91 9.76
N GLY A 53 5.83 6.24 10.45
CA GLY A 53 6.34 5.44 11.57
C GLY A 53 5.41 5.52 12.78
N SER A 54 5.43 6.66 13.46
CA SER A 54 4.64 6.91 14.67
C SER A 54 3.19 7.28 14.34
N ARG A 55 2.25 6.69 15.09
CA ARG A 55 0.80 6.88 14.91
C ARG A 55 0.14 7.15 16.27
N PHE A 56 -0.80 8.09 16.30
CA PHE A 56 -1.55 8.40 17.52
C PHE A 56 -3.03 8.50 17.22
N ALA A 57 -3.84 7.69 17.90
CA ALA A 57 -5.29 7.69 17.76
C ALA A 57 -5.95 8.17 19.05
N LEU A 58 -6.59 9.35 18.98
CA LEU A 58 -7.60 9.76 19.94
C LEU A 58 -8.88 8.94 19.73
N ARG A 59 -9.89 9.16 20.57
CA ARG A 59 -11.19 8.50 20.44
C ARG A 59 -11.78 8.66 19.03
N VAL A 60 -12.05 7.52 18.40
CA VAL A 60 -12.81 7.40 17.14
C VAL A 60 -14.14 6.71 17.39
N ILE A 61 -14.97 6.58 16.34
CA ILE A 61 -16.31 5.99 16.46
C ILE A 61 -16.29 4.48 16.30
N ASP A 62 -15.60 3.95 15.28
CA ASP A 62 -15.57 2.51 14.95
C ASP A 62 -14.14 1.95 15.11
N TRP A 63 -14.02 0.67 15.45
CA TRP A 63 -12.74 -0.04 15.49
C TRP A 63 -12.03 -0.04 14.12
N ARG A 64 -12.77 0.05 13.01
CA ARG A 64 -12.21 0.19 11.65
C ARG A 64 -11.41 1.47 11.51
N ASP A 65 -11.97 2.59 11.96
CA ASP A 65 -11.30 3.89 12.01
C ASP A 65 -10.04 3.82 12.88
N SER A 66 -10.13 3.10 14.01
CA SER A 66 -8.98 2.86 14.89
C SER A 66 -7.87 2.12 14.16
N ASN A 67 -8.19 1.07 13.40
CA ASN A 67 -7.22 0.30 12.62
C ASN A 67 -6.65 1.09 11.44
N ILE A 68 -7.40 2.02 10.84
CA ILE A 68 -6.87 2.90 9.79
C ILE A 68 -5.73 3.75 10.35
N VAL A 69 -5.87 4.26 11.57
CA VAL A 69 -4.84 5.08 12.23
C VAL A 69 -3.73 4.23 12.82
N LEU A 70 -4.04 3.21 13.63
CA LEU A 70 -3.06 2.45 14.41
C LEU A 70 -2.38 1.31 13.62
N GLY A 71 -3.01 0.84 12.56
CA GLY A 71 -2.59 -0.32 11.79
C GLY A 71 -3.62 -1.43 11.81
N GLU A 72 -3.56 -2.27 10.79
CA GLU A 72 -4.48 -3.39 10.61
C GLU A 72 -4.40 -4.38 11.78
N GLN A 73 -5.56 -4.87 12.20
CA GLN A 73 -5.73 -5.82 13.31
C GLN A 73 -5.23 -5.33 14.69
N MET A 74 -4.97 -4.03 14.88
CA MET A 74 -4.57 -3.52 16.19
C MET A 74 -5.68 -3.70 17.24
N ASN A 75 -6.95 -3.59 16.83
CA ASN A 75 -8.10 -3.86 17.69
C ASN A 75 -8.13 -5.30 18.25
N THR A 76 -7.75 -6.31 17.46
CA THR A 76 -7.72 -7.72 17.91
C THR A 76 -6.55 -7.98 18.87
N ARG A 77 -5.51 -7.13 18.79
CA ARG A 77 -4.35 -7.12 19.70
C ARG A 77 -4.60 -6.28 20.97
N GLY A 78 -5.83 -5.82 21.18
CA GLY A 78 -6.23 -5.06 22.37
C GLY A 78 -6.10 -3.54 22.25
N TYR A 79 -5.62 -3.03 21.11
CA TYR A 79 -5.42 -1.60 20.87
C TYR A 79 -6.55 -1.03 20.00
N ASP A 80 -7.63 -0.61 20.65
CA ASP A 80 -8.82 -0.09 20.01
C ASP A 80 -9.22 1.27 20.60
N SER A 81 -8.98 2.34 19.83
CA SER A 81 -9.28 3.72 20.23
C SER A 81 -10.79 4.02 20.24
N SER A 82 -11.63 3.19 19.62
CA SER A 82 -13.09 3.33 19.71
C SER A 82 -13.63 3.00 21.10
N ARG A 83 -12.86 2.25 21.91
CA ARG A 83 -13.18 1.94 23.30
C ARG A 83 -12.94 3.10 24.27
N LEU A 84 -12.28 4.17 23.82
CA LEU A 84 -12.08 5.37 24.63
C LEU A 84 -13.43 6.08 24.84
N LEU A 85 -13.69 6.48 26.08
CA LEU A 85 -14.92 7.18 26.45
C LEU A 85 -14.84 8.68 26.10
N PRO A 86 -15.97 9.35 25.83
CA PRO A 86 -16.01 10.80 25.64
C PRO A 86 -15.38 11.62 26.78
N SER A 87 -15.37 11.07 28.00
CA SER A 87 -14.77 11.64 29.21
C SER A 87 -13.24 11.57 29.23
N HIS A 88 -12.62 10.70 28.42
CA HIS A 88 -11.18 10.54 28.33
C HIS A 88 -10.52 11.63 27.47
N LYS A 89 -10.71 12.90 27.86
CA LYS A 89 -10.13 14.05 27.15
C LYS A 89 -8.60 13.97 27.13
N GLY A 90 -8.02 14.14 25.95
CA GLY A 90 -6.57 14.06 25.71
C GLY A 90 -5.98 12.66 25.84
N VAL A 91 -6.78 11.61 26.05
CA VAL A 91 -6.27 10.23 26.08
C VAL A 91 -6.31 9.64 24.68
N GLY A 92 -5.25 8.96 24.28
CA GLY A 92 -5.17 8.24 23.01
C GLY A 92 -4.21 7.06 23.08
N ILE A 93 -4.21 6.27 22.02
CA ILE A 93 -3.30 5.15 21.83
C ILE A 93 -2.15 5.61 20.93
N LEU A 94 -0.92 5.52 21.42
CA LEU A 94 0.31 5.83 20.71
C LEU A 94 0.98 4.53 20.27
N ARG A 95 1.13 4.36 18.97
CA ARG A 95 2.01 3.36 18.37
C ARG A 95 3.31 4.06 17.93
N PRO A 96 4.43 3.83 18.62
CA PRO A 96 5.69 4.46 18.27
C PRO A 96 6.34 3.81 17.04
N ASP A 97 7.32 4.52 16.47
CA ASP A 97 8.20 4.02 15.43
C ASP A 97 9.43 3.35 16.09
N GLY A 98 9.36 2.03 16.30
CA GLY A 98 10.43 1.24 16.92
C GLY A 98 10.11 0.71 18.32
N GLU A 99 11.16 0.22 18.99
CA GLU A 99 11.05 -0.38 20.33
C GLU A 99 10.65 0.65 21.38
N THR A 100 9.86 0.21 22.35
CA THR A 100 9.44 1.05 23.47
C THR A 100 10.26 0.72 24.71
N GLU A 101 10.39 1.69 25.63
CA GLU A 101 10.92 1.43 26.97
C GLU A 101 10.09 0.39 27.75
N ALA A 102 8.85 0.14 27.30
CA ALA A 102 7.95 -0.89 27.85
C ALA A 102 8.28 -2.31 27.34
N GLY A 103 9.32 -2.48 26.51
CA GLY A 103 9.80 -3.76 26.00
C GLY A 103 9.45 -3.99 24.52
N ALA A 104 10.16 -4.94 23.89
CA ALA A 104 10.01 -5.29 22.48
C ALA A 104 8.61 -5.85 22.14
N ASP A 105 7.88 -6.36 23.13
CA ASP A 105 6.55 -6.97 22.95
C ASP A 105 5.39 -5.95 22.98
N VAL A 106 5.65 -4.71 23.41
CA VAL A 106 4.60 -3.68 23.54
C VAL A 106 4.47 -2.90 22.24
N LEU A 107 3.42 -3.21 21.48
CA LEU A 107 3.14 -2.61 20.17
C LEU A 107 2.61 -1.16 20.25
N ALA A 108 1.94 -0.79 21.35
CA ALA A 108 1.38 0.54 21.55
C ALA A 108 1.10 0.83 23.03
N LEU A 109 0.94 2.11 23.35
CA LEU A 109 0.74 2.62 24.71
C LEU A 109 -0.50 3.49 24.79
N THR A 110 -1.27 3.39 25.87
CA THR A 110 -2.32 4.39 26.17
C THR A 110 -1.69 5.55 26.92
N VAL A 111 -1.74 6.74 26.35
CA VAL A 111 -1.11 7.95 26.89
C VAL A 111 -2.12 9.09 27.02
N ARG A 112 -1.84 10.03 27.93
CA ARG A 112 -2.59 11.28 28.07
C ARG A 112 -1.73 12.44 27.60
N THR A 113 -2.24 13.24 26.68
CA THR A 113 -1.60 14.46 26.19
C THR A 113 -1.68 15.59 27.21
N PHE A 114 -0.77 16.55 27.09
CA PHE A 114 -0.87 17.80 27.82
C PHE A 114 -1.99 18.67 27.24
N TYR A 115 -2.76 19.30 28.13
CA TYR A 115 -3.75 20.28 27.75
C TYR A 115 -3.11 21.66 27.71
N MET A 116 -3.34 22.40 26.62
CA MET A 116 -2.93 23.79 26.47
C MET A 116 -4.16 24.60 26.04
N PRO A 117 -4.60 25.58 26.86
CA PRO A 117 -5.62 26.54 26.46
C PRO A 117 -5.21 27.32 25.21
N ASN A 118 -6.21 27.76 24.43
CA ASN A 118 -5.95 28.56 23.22
C ASN A 118 -5.32 29.93 23.54
N GLU A 119 -5.56 30.47 24.74
CA GLU A 119 -4.99 31.74 25.19
C GLU A 119 -3.47 31.60 25.37
N ASP A 120 -3.03 30.63 26.17
CA ASP A 120 -1.61 30.27 26.36
C ASP A 120 -0.92 29.94 25.04
N TRP A 121 -1.60 29.20 24.14
CA TRP A 121 -1.06 28.87 22.81
C TRP A 121 -0.83 30.12 21.96
N ARG A 122 -1.77 31.08 21.97
CA ARG A 122 -1.63 32.34 21.21
C ARG A 122 -0.47 33.17 21.73
N GLU A 123 -0.35 33.31 23.05
CA GLU A 123 0.77 34.03 23.67
C GLU A 123 2.12 33.41 23.26
N LEU A 124 2.21 32.08 23.25
CA LEU A 124 3.42 31.37 22.81
C LEU A 124 3.71 31.58 21.32
N CYS A 125 2.68 31.56 20.46
CA CYS A 125 2.83 31.86 19.03
C CYS A 125 3.30 33.30 18.78
N GLU A 126 2.74 34.28 19.49
CA GLU A 126 3.11 35.70 19.39
C GLU A 126 4.57 35.92 19.84
N ARG A 127 4.98 35.32 20.96
CA ARG A 127 6.37 35.34 21.41
C ARG A 127 7.31 34.72 20.37
N GLY A 128 6.94 33.55 19.84
CA GLY A 128 7.72 32.86 18.81
C GLY A 128 7.85 33.69 17.53
N ARG A 129 6.78 34.38 17.14
CA ARG A 129 6.80 35.31 16.00
C ARG A 129 7.78 36.46 16.23
N GLY A 130 7.69 37.14 17.38
CA GLY A 130 8.58 38.26 17.70
C GLY A 130 10.06 37.86 17.70
N LEU A 131 10.39 36.67 18.22
CA LEU A 131 11.76 36.13 18.15
C LEU A 131 12.21 35.89 16.70
N ARG A 132 11.34 35.35 15.85
CA ARG A 132 11.68 35.11 14.43
C ARG A 132 11.82 36.39 13.63
N GLU A 133 11.03 37.42 13.94
CA GLU A 133 11.13 38.74 13.33
C GLU A 133 12.46 39.42 13.72
N ALA A 134 12.86 39.35 14.99
CA ALA A 134 14.13 39.89 15.47
C ALA A 134 15.34 39.22 14.80
N GLU A 135 15.28 37.91 14.57
CA GLU A 135 16.33 37.14 13.90
C GLU A 135 16.23 37.17 12.35
N GLY A 136 15.23 37.84 11.78
CA GLY A 136 15.04 37.91 10.33
C GLY A 136 14.72 36.55 9.66
N THR A 137 14.17 35.59 10.41
CA THR A 137 13.88 34.22 9.94
C THR A 137 12.42 33.99 9.56
N LEU A 138 11.60 35.03 9.57
CA LEU A 138 10.19 34.97 9.18
C LEU A 138 10.06 34.99 7.64
N SER A 139 9.36 34.01 7.06
CA SER A 139 9.23 33.86 5.60
C SER A 139 7.87 33.25 5.20
N GLY A 140 7.55 33.30 3.91
CA GLY A 140 6.34 32.69 3.34
C GLY A 140 5.04 33.27 3.91
N HIS A 141 4.01 32.43 4.03
CA HIS A 141 2.73 32.82 4.62
C HIS A 141 2.88 33.40 6.04
N ALA A 142 3.85 32.94 6.83
CA ALA A 142 4.08 33.46 8.18
C ALA A 142 4.51 34.94 8.15
N ALA A 143 5.19 35.37 7.08
CA ALA A 143 5.54 36.78 6.83
C ALA A 143 4.44 37.57 6.10
N GLY A 144 3.25 36.99 5.88
CA GLY A 144 2.16 37.63 5.12
C GLY A 144 2.35 37.60 3.61
N GLN A 145 3.29 36.81 3.10
CA GLN A 145 3.46 36.64 1.65
C GLN A 145 2.31 35.77 1.13
N GLU A 146 1.44 36.31 0.28
CA GLU A 146 0.31 35.58 -0.30
C GLU A 146 0.64 34.86 -1.61
N ALA A 147 1.81 35.16 -2.19
CA ALA A 147 2.25 34.54 -3.43
C ALA A 147 2.50 33.05 -3.23
N GLN A 148 1.72 32.22 -3.91
CA GLN A 148 2.00 30.79 -3.97
C GLN A 148 3.28 30.58 -4.78
N PRO A 149 4.32 29.93 -4.23
CA PRO A 149 5.50 29.58 -5.01
C PRO A 149 5.08 28.67 -6.17
N MET A 150 5.43 29.04 -7.40
CA MET A 150 5.24 28.16 -8.56
C MET A 150 6.09 26.89 -8.36
N LEU A 151 5.42 25.75 -8.29
CA LEU A 151 6.06 24.44 -8.27
C LEU A 151 6.35 24.01 -9.70
N ASP A 152 7.62 23.75 -10.01
CA ASP A 152 7.99 23.05 -11.23
C ASP A 152 7.59 21.58 -11.12
N HIS A 153 6.41 21.25 -11.64
CA HIS A 153 5.87 19.90 -11.65
C HIS A 153 6.79 18.89 -12.35
N ALA A 154 7.59 19.29 -13.34
CA ALA A 154 8.53 18.39 -14.01
C ALA A 154 9.73 18.07 -13.11
N ALA A 155 10.29 19.07 -12.43
CA ALA A 155 11.35 18.85 -11.45
C ALA A 155 10.87 18.00 -10.26
N VAL A 156 9.66 18.24 -9.77
CA VAL A 156 9.02 17.45 -8.70
C VAL A 156 8.81 16.02 -9.16
N ALA A 157 8.26 15.80 -10.36
CA ALA A 157 8.07 14.46 -10.89
C ALA A 157 9.40 13.73 -11.12
N LYS A 158 10.45 14.45 -11.51
CA LYS A 158 11.81 13.91 -11.55
C LYS A 158 12.30 13.53 -10.15
N ALA A 159 12.10 14.35 -9.12
CA ALA A 159 12.55 14.05 -7.75
C ALA A 159 11.78 12.87 -7.12
N ILE A 160 10.49 12.73 -7.45
CA ILE A 160 9.67 11.58 -7.05
C ILE A 160 10.09 10.34 -7.84
N GLY A 161 10.31 10.46 -9.16
CA GLY A 161 10.68 9.38 -10.06
C GLY A 161 12.17 8.99 -10.05
N SER A 162 13.07 9.82 -9.50
CA SER A 162 14.51 9.56 -9.43
C SER A 162 14.93 8.73 -8.22
N GLY A 163 13.99 8.11 -7.53
CA GLY A 163 14.29 6.89 -6.80
C GLY A 163 14.56 5.81 -7.84
N ALA A 164 15.82 5.36 -7.96
CA ALA A 164 16.13 4.09 -8.60
C ALA A 164 15.09 3.04 -8.18
N PRO A 165 14.62 2.16 -9.08
CA PRO A 165 13.63 1.15 -8.72
C PRO A 165 14.25 0.31 -7.61
N MET A 166 13.82 0.54 -6.37
CA MET A 166 14.07 -0.43 -5.31
C MET A 166 13.30 -1.66 -5.74
N ALA A 167 14.05 -2.73 -5.97
CA ALA A 167 13.64 -4.06 -6.41
C ALA A 167 12.67 -4.79 -5.44
N ALA A 168 11.82 -4.05 -4.74
CA ALA A 168 10.85 -4.54 -3.77
C ALA A 168 9.41 -4.04 -4.04
N GLU A 169 9.20 -3.04 -4.90
CA GLU A 169 7.84 -2.55 -5.26
C GLU A 169 7.29 -3.13 -6.58
N ALA A 170 8.03 -4.00 -7.28
CA ALA A 170 7.49 -4.83 -8.36
C ALA A 170 6.47 -5.89 -7.87
N VAL A 171 6.34 -6.06 -6.55
CA VAL A 171 5.50 -7.11 -5.93
C VAL A 171 4.09 -6.63 -5.56
N ARG A 172 3.69 -5.37 -5.86
CA ARG A 172 2.34 -4.87 -5.47
C ARG A 172 1.50 -4.24 -6.58
N ALA A 173 1.87 -4.44 -7.84
CA ALA A 173 0.97 -4.21 -8.97
C ALA A 173 0.17 -5.48 -9.37
N ALA A 174 0.37 -6.61 -8.69
CA ALA A 174 -0.24 -7.89 -9.05
C ALA A 174 -0.94 -8.55 -7.84
N GLU A 175 -2.06 -8.00 -7.39
CA GLU A 175 -3.09 -8.80 -6.72
C GLU A 175 -4.43 -8.51 -7.39
N VAL A 176 -4.50 -8.84 -8.68
CA VAL A 176 -5.75 -9.29 -9.28
C VAL A 176 -5.83 -10.78 -8.94
N GLU A 177 -6.82 -11.20 -8.14
CA GLU A 177 -7.05 -12.62 -7.85
C GLU A 177 -7.35 -13.36 -9.17
N LEU A 178 -6.46 -14.28 -9.54
CA LEU A 178 -6.66 -15.13 -10.71
C LEU A 178 -7.81 -16.13 -10.46
N PRO A 179 -8.61 -16.46 -11.48
CA PRO A 179 -9.61 -17.52 -11.36
C PRO A 179 -8.97 -18.89 -11.05
N LYS A 180 -9.61 -19.67 -10.17
CA LYS A 180 -9.33 -21.11 -10.07
C LYS A 180 -9.84 -21.80 -11.35
N PRO A 181 -9.13 -22.78 -11.92
CA PRO A 181 -7.95 -23.48 -11.37
C PRO A 181 -6.58 -22.86 -11.71
N LEU A 182 -6.52 -21.83 -12.56
CA LEU A 182 -5.25 -21.27 -13.06
C LEU A 182 -4.39 -20.68 -11.93
N ALA A 183 -5.00 -20.03 -10.92
CA ALA A 183 -4.30 -19.57 -9.73
C ALA A 183 -3.48 -20.71 -9.06
N SER A 184 -4.13 -21.84 -8.79
CA SER A 184 -3.50 -22.99 -8.15
C SER A 184 -2.40 -23.64 -9.01
N VAL A 185 -2.52 -23.56 -10.33
CA VAL A 185 -1.47 -24.05 -11.26
C VAL A 185 -0.25 -23.12 -11.24
N VAL A 186 -0.46 -21.81 -11.19
CA VAL A 186 0.64 -20.82 -11.09
C VAL A 186 1.35 -20.98 -9.75
N ASP A 187 0.62 -21.08 -8.64
CA ASP A 187 1.21 -21.30 -7.31
C ASP A 187 2.07 -22.57 -7.27
N TYR A 188 1.55 -23.68 -7.84
CA TYR A 188 2.31 -24.93 -7.92
C TYR A 188 3.59 -24.83 -8.77
N LEU A 189 3.56 -24.05 -9.86
CA LEU A 189 4.73 -23.84 -10.70
C LEU A 189 5.80 -22.99 -10.01
N GLU A 190 5.38 -21.98 -9.25
CA GLU A 190 6.28 -21.15 -8.45
C GLU A 190 6.93 -21.95 -7.31
N GLU A 191 6.20 -22.87 -6.68
CA GLU A 191 6.74 -23.74 -5.63
C GLU A 191 7.72 -24.80 -6.15
N CYS A 192 7.59 -25.23 -7.41
CA CYS A 192 8.43 -26.29 -7.98
C CYS A 192 9.79 -25.81 -8.49
N ASP A 193 9.95 -24.52 -8.83
CA ASP A 193 11.16 -23.84 -9.34
C ASP A 193 12.22 -24.75 -10.02
N ASP A 194 11.78 -25.56 -11.00
CA ASP A 194 12.61 -26.57 -11.67
C ASP A 194 13.01 -26.17 -13.10
N GLY A 195 12.61 -24.97 -13.54
CA GLY A 195 12.91 -24.43 -14.87
C GLY A 195 12.29 -25.24 -16.02
N ARG A 196 11.26 -26.05 -15.75
CA ARG A 196 10.61 -26.88 -16.77
C ARG A 196 9.84 -26.04 -17.78
N ASP A 197 9.91 -26.43 -19.04
CA ASP A 197 9.13 -25.79 -20.12
C ASP A 197 7.71 -26.39 -20.26
N PHE A 198 7.48 -27.58 -19.70
CA PHE A 198 6.25 -28.35 -19.89
C PHE A 198 5.85 -29.08 -18.60
N VAL A 199 4.55 -29.07 -18.29
CA VAL A 199 3.97 -29.78 -17.15
C VAL A 199 2.86 -30.75 -17.61
N PRO A 200 2.96 -32.06 -17.31
CA PRO A 200 1.92 -33.04 -17.63
C PRO A 200 0.57 -32.74 -16.93
N THR A 201 -0.54 -32.97 -17.63
CA THR A 201 -1.88 -32.81 -17.05
C THR A 201 -2.11 -33.77 -15.88
N SER A 202 -1.57 -34.99 -15.95
CA SER A 202 -1.69 -35.98 -14.88
C SER A 202 -1.01 -35.52 -13.59
N GLU A 203 0.11 -34.83 -13.71
CA GLU A 203 0.86 -34.30 -12.57
C GLU A 203 0.10 -33.16 -11.90
N LEU A 204 -0.42 -32.20 -12.67
CA LEU A 204 -1.25 -31.12 -12.12
C LEU A 204 -2.51 -31.64 -11.42
N VAL A 205 -3.18 -32.63 -12.03
CA VAL A 205 -4.39 -33.24 -11.47
C VAL A 205 -4.09 -33.95 -10.16
N GLU A 206 -2.96 -34.66 -10.08
CA GLU A 206 -2.52 -35.37 -8.88
C GLU A 206 -2.06 -34.40 -7.78
N ALA A 207 -1.18 -33.45 -8.11
CA ALA A 207 -0.60 -32.52 -7.16
C ALA A 207 -1.62 -31.55 -6.57
N LEU A 208 -2.59 -31.10 -7.37
CA LEU A 208 -3.61 -30.13 -6.95
C LEU A 208 -4.94 -30.77 -6.52
N GLY A 209 -5.04 -32.10 -6.57
CA GLY A 209 -6.26 -32.83 -6.21
C GLY A 209 -7.47 -32.46 -7.08
N LEU A 210 -7.24 -32.20 -8.37
CA LEU A 210 -8.28 -31.74 -9.30
C LEU A 210 -8.99 -32.92 -9.99
N GLU A 211 -10.18 -32.68 -10.55
CA GLU A 211 -10.85 -33.66 -11.40
C GLU A 211 -10.47 -33.40 -12.87
N MET A 212 -10.01 -34.44 -13.58
CA MET A 212 -9.39 -34.32 -14.90
C MET A 212 -10.30 -33.70 -15.97
N THR A 213 -11.59 -34.08 -16.01
CA THR A 213 -12.50 -33.60 -17.06
C THR A 213 -12.90 -32.14 -16.83
N THR A 214 -13.13 -31.77 -15.58
CA THR A 214 -13.48 -30.42 -15.14
C THR A 214 -12.28 -29.49 -15.33
N PHE A 215 -11.10 -29.89 -14.86
CA PHE A 215 -9.87 -29.11 -15.03
C PHE A 215 -9.57 -28.81 -16.50
N GLY A 216 -9.69 -29.81 -17.38
CA GLY A 216 -9.44 -29.63 -18.82
C GLY A 216 -10.40 -28.63 -19.47
N ARG A 217 -11.68 -28.64 -19.08
CA ARG A 217 -12.67 -27.67 -19.58
C ARG A 217 -12.37 -26.26 -19.08
N ASP A 218 -12.16 -26.11 -17.78
CA ASP A 218 -11.96 -24.82 -17.13
C ASP A 218 -10.68 -24.14 -17.66
N MET A 219 -9.60 -24.91 -17.88
CA MET A 219 -8.37 -24.38 -18.49
C MET A 219 -8.58 -23.88 -19.93
N VAL A 220 -9.44 -24.54 -20.71
CA VAL A 220 -9.77 -24.09 -22.09
C VAL A 220 -10.56 -22.79 -22.06
N GLU A 221 -11.49 -22.62 -21.11
CA GLU A 221 -12.23 -21.37 -20.90
C GLU A 221 -11.29 -20.21 -20.52
N LEU A 222 -10.25 -20.50 -19.74
CA LEU A 222 -9.19 -19.55 -19.38
C LEU A 222 -8.12 -19.37 -20.49
N GLY A 223 -8.36 -19.91 -21.68
CA GLY A 223 -7.49 -19.73 -22.85
C GLY A 223 -6.24 -20.60 -22.88
N CYS A 224 -6.13 -21.60 -22.01
CA CYS A 224 -5.02 -22.56 -21.96
C CYS A 224 -5.41 -23.87 -22.65
N ARG A 225 -4.70 -24.25 -23.72
CA ARG A 225 -4.95 -25.53 -24.43
C ARG A 225 -3.85 -26.53 -24.14
N SER A 226 -4.26 -27.74 -23.71
CA SER A 226 -3.30 -28.81 -23.50
C SER A 226 -2.76 -29.37 -24.83
N THR A 227 -1.44 -29.49 -24.91
CA THR A 227 -0.69 -30.03 -26.04
C THR A 227 -0.08 -31.39 -25.69
N ARG A 228 0.46 -32.09 -26.68
CA ARG A 228 1.19 -33.35 -26.47
C ARG A 228 2.69 -33.06 -26.56
N ASP A 229 3.44 -33.49 -25.55
CA ASP A 229 4.89 -33.38 -25.56
C ASP A 229 5.55 -34.66 -25.03
N ARG A 230 6.86 -34.79 -25.28
CA ARG A 230 7.69 -35.92 -24.91
C ARG A 230 8.45 -35.60 -23.63
N VAL A 231 8.04 -36.21 -22.53
CA VAL A 231 8.64 -35.99 -21.22
C VAL A 231 9.54 -37.18 -20.86
N PRO A 232 10.78 -36.95 -20.39
CA PRO A 232 11.63 -38.01 -19.86
C PRO A 232 11.04 -38.54 -18.54
N THR A 233 10.79 -39.85 -18.49
CA THR A 233 10.35 -40.59 -17.30
C THR A 233 11.40 -41.65 -16.93
N ALA A 234 11.29 -42.23 -15.73
CA ALA A 234 12.19 -43.30 -15.28
C ALA A 234 12.28 -44.50 -16.26
N ASP A 235 11.21 -44.76 -17.02
CA ASP A 235 11.12 -45.86 -18.00
C ASP A 235 11.42 -45.44 -19.46
N GLY A 236 11.98 -44.24 -19.67
CA GLY A 236 12.29 -43.68 -21.00
C GLY A 236 11.44 -42.46 -21.35
N VAL A 237 11.41 -42.08 -22.63
CA VAL A 237 10.67 -40.90 -23.11
C VAL A 237 9.23 -41.27 -23.44
N LYS A 238 8.27 -40.69 -22.72
CA LYS A 238 6.83 -40.95 -22.93
C LYS A 238 6.14 -39.72 -23.51
N GLN A 239 5.30 -39.93 -24.52
CA GLN A 239 4.44 -38.86 -25.03
C GLN A 239 3.22 -38.72 -24.12
N VAL A 240 3.09 -37.55 -23.49
CA VAL A 240 2.02 -37.23 -22.52
C VAL A 240 1.32 -35.94 -22.91
N ARG A 241 0.12 -35.73 -22.37
CA ARG A 241 -0.65 -34.50 -22.57
C ARG A 241 -0.44 -33.57 -21.38
N GLY A 242 -0.28 -32.27 -21.64
CA GLY A 242 0.11 -31.29 -20.64
C GLY A 242 0.05 -29.86 -21.18
N TYR A 243 0.67 -28.93 -20.49
CA TYR A 243 0.67 -27.51 -20.83
C TYR A 243 2.11 -27.00 -20.89
N ALA A 244 2.38 -26.11 -21.85
CA ALA A 244 3.61 -25.34 -21.81
C ALA A 244 3.53 -24.33 -20.66
N VAL A 245 4.59 -24.23 -19.85
CA VAL A 245 4.63 -23.31 -18.71
C VAL A 245 4.48 -21.86 -19.17
N ALA A 246 5.11 -21.51 -20.29
CA ALA A 246 4.98 -20.19 -20.91
C ALA A 246 3.51 -19.83 -21.25
N ASP A 247 2.71 -20.79 -21.73
CA ASP A 247 1.32 -20.53 -22.11
C ASP A 247 0.44 -20.28 -20.88
N LEU A 248 0.71 -20.99 -19.77
CA LEU A 248 0.02 -20.83 -18.49
C LEU A 248 0.31 -19.46 -17.87
N LEU A 249 1.58 -19.05 -17.84
CA LEU A 249 1.99 -17.74 -17.33
C LEU A 249 1.44 -16.60 -18.20
N ALA A 250 1.49 -16.75 -19.53
CA ALA A 250 0.92 -15.76 -20.44
C ALA A 250 -0.61 -15.63 -20.29
N ALA A 251 -1.32 -16.72 -19.98
CA ALA A 251 -2.76 -16.65 -19.69
C ALA A 251 -3.04 -15.92 -18.38
N ALA A 252 -2.23 -16.15 -17.35
CA ALA A 252 -2.34 -15.44 -16.08
C ALA A 252 -2.10 -13.93 -16.25
N GLU A 253 -1.08 -13.53 -17.02
CA GLU A 253 -0.82 -12.12 -17.33
C GLU A 253 -1.98 -11.47 -18.08
N ARG A 254 -2.51 -12.11 -19.13
CA ARG A 254 -3.67 -11.58 -19.88
C ARG A 254 -4.89 -11.34 -18.99
N LEU A 255 -5.16 -12.24 -18.03
CA LEU A 255 -6.30 -12.09 -17.12
C LEU A 255 -6.07 -10.99 -16.09
N ARG A 256 -4.83 -10.82 -15.62
CA ARG A 256 -4.46 -9.69 -14.75
C ARG A 256 -4.63 -8.36 -15.49
N ASP A 257 -4.20 -8.28 -16.75
CA ASP A 257 -4.33 -7.08 -17.58
C ASP A 257 -5.80 -6.76 -17.93
N ALA A 258 -6.61 -7.78 -18.24
CA ALA A 258 -8.04 -7.59 -18.54
C ALA A 258 -8.82 -7.05 -17.34
N ALA A 259 -8.52 -7.50 -16.12
CA ALA A 259 -9.15 -7.00 -14.91
C ALA A 259 -8.81 -5.53 -14.60
N VAL A 260 -7.61 -5.08 -15.00
CA VAL A 260 -7.22 -3.67 -14.91
C VAL A 260 -8.05 -2.81 -15.88
N LEU A 261 -8.30 -3.32 -17.10
CA LEU A 261 -9.09 -2.62 -18.13
C LEU A 261 -10.60 -2.57 -17.83
N GLU A 262 -11.20 -3.65 -17.30
CA GLU A 262 -12.62 -3.62 -16.89
C GLU A 262 -12.89 -2.65 -15.74
N GLY A 263 -11.93 -2.47 -14.83
CA GLY A 263 -11.98 -1.44 -13.78
C GLY A 263 -12.01 -0.01 -14.34
N GLU A 264 -11.36 0.24 -15.48
CA GLU A 264 -11.35 1.55 -16.16
C GLU A 264 -12.66 1.85 -16.92
N VAL A 265 -13.35 0.83 -17.44
CA VAL A 265 -14.60 1.01 -18.22
C VAL A 265 -15.81 1.30 -17.32
N ILE A 266 -15.86 0.72 -16.12
CA ILE A 266 -17.00 0.91 -15.19
C ILE A 266 -17.05 2.36 -14.64
N ASP A 267 -15.91 3.06 -14.54
CA ASP A 267 -15.84 4.47 -14.13
C ASP A 267 -16.09 5.46 -15.29
N GLY A 268 -16.29 4.98 -16.52
CA GLY A 268 -16.59 5.78 -17.72
C GLY A 268 -18.08 5.97 -18.03
N GLU A 269 -18.97 5.22 -17.37
CA GLU A 269 -20.43 5.35 -17.50
C GLU A 269 -21.10 5.56 -16.13
N ARG A 270 -20.96 6.76 -15.55
CA ARG A 270 -21.90 7.28 -14.54
C ARG A 270 -21.88 8.80 -14.41
#